data_AF-K8GI21-F1
#
_entry.id   AF-K8GI21-F1
#
_cell.length_a   1.000
_cell.length_b   1.000
_cell.length_c   1.000
_cell.angle_alpha   90.00
_cell.angle_beta   90.00
_cell.angle_gamma   90.00
#
_symmetry.space_group_name_H-M   'P 1'
#
loop_
_entity.id
_entity.type
_entity.pdbx_description
1 polymer ?
#
loop_
_entity_poly.entity_id
_entity_poly.type
_entity_poly.pdbx_seq_one_letter_code
_entity_poly.pdbx_strand_id
1 'polypeptide(L)'
;MGSLTRRLYICGWHDSEEYERTKSSLGVIDEKQEQILMMTLYNEDISNSKFWLSRFLPLLKEIYQLVKRSDLIHSHYCHNLTRPIEFFSLAFGAFMGKKTISVTDIDLRRDAEMNFQLKKWSLKSYMICKCIYDPIRSLQHWFMV
;
A
#
# COMPACT_ATOMS: atom_id res chain seq x y z
N MET A 1 9.85 -31.27 8.15
CA MET A 1 8.60 -30.50 7.95
C MET A 1 8.99 -29.07 7.68
N GLY A 2 8.84 -28.59 6.44
CA GLY A 2 9.13 -27.20 6.12
C GLY A 2 8.12 -26.29 6.82
N SER A 3 8.60 -25.28 7.54
CA SER A 3 7.75 -24.24 8.11
C SER A 3 6.99 -23.56 6.98
N LEU A 4 5.67 -23.77 6.91
CA LEU A 4 4.81 -23.10 5.94
C LEU A 4 4.90 -21.58 6.19
N THR A 5 5.43 -20.85 5.22
CA THR A 5 5.68 -19.40 5.31
C THR A 5 4.35 -18.65 5.18
N ARG A 6 3.92 -17.92 6.21
CA ARG A 6 2.72 -17.09 6.16
C ARG A 6 3.03 -15.74 5.51
N ARG A 7 2.25 -15.35 4.50
CA ARG A 7 2.48 -14.12 3.73
C ARG A 7 1.35 -13.13 4.00
N LEU A 8 1.69 -11.89 4.34
CA LEU A 8 0.72 -10.80 4.47
C LEU A 8 0.71 -9.97 3.19
N TYR A 9 -0.46 -9.80 2.59
CA TYR A 9 -0.70 -8.91 1.47
C TYR A 9 -1.57 -7.75 1.90
N ILE A 10 -1.08 -6.55 1.60
CA ILE A 10 -1.76 -5.31 1.89
C ILE A 10 -2.20 -4.66 0.58
N CYS A 11 -3.51 -4.51 0.43
CA CYS A 11 -4.15 -4.12 -0.82
C CYS A 11 -5.05 -2.90 -0.61
N GLY A 12 -5.09 -2.05 -1.64
CA GLY A 12 -6.08 -0.99 -1.77
C GLY A 12 -7.49 -1.56 -1.95
N TRP A 13 -8.49 -0.70 -1.80
CA TRP A 13 -9.88 -1.04 -2.05
C TRP A 13 -10.19 -0.87 -3.54
N HIS A 14 -10.89 -1.82 -4.15
CA HIS A 14 -11.38 -1.71 -5.52
C HIS A 14 -12.85 -1.35 -5.51
N ASP A 15 -13.25 -0.45 -6.41
CA ASP A 15 -14.66 -0.16 -6.64
C ASP A 15 -15.39 -1.40 -7.17
N SER A 16 -16.62 -1.59 -6.70
CA SER A 16 -17.45 -2.75 -7.02
C SER A 16 -17.76 -2.86 -8.53
N GLU A 17 -17.89 -1.74 -9.25
CA GLU A 17 -18.12 -1.77 -10.69
C GLU A 17 -16.86 -2.15 -11.48
N GLU A 18 -15.70 -1.62 -11.09
CA GLU A 18 -14.43 -1.95 -11.71
C GLU A 18 -14.04 -3.42 -11.49
N TYR A 19 -14.31 -3.93 -10.29
CA TYR A 19 -14.14 -5.33 -9.96
C TYR A 19 -14.96 -6.23 -10.89
N GLU A 20 -16.26 -5.99 -11.04
CA GLU A 20 -17.10 -6.85 -11.88
C GLU A 20 -16.71 -6.80 -13.37
N ARG A 21 -16.20 -5.66 -13.87
CA ARG A 21 -15.70 -5.56 -15.25
C ARG A 21 -14.45 -6.41 -15.50
N THR A 22 -13.58 -6.52 -14.51
CA THR A 22 -12.25 -7.16 -14.66
C THR A 22 -12.21 -8.57 -14.11
N LYS A 23 -13.20 -8.98 -13.31
CA LYS A 23 -13.30 -10.27 -12.61
C LYS A 23 -12.93 -11.50 -13.44
N SER A 24 -13.34 -11.54 -14.70
CA SER A 24 -13.06 -12.67 -15.61
C SER A 24 -11.57 -12.87 -15.92
N SER A 25 -10.75 -11.83 -15.73
CA SER A 25 -9.30 -11.85 -15.93
C SER A 25 -8.50 -12.01 -14.63
N LEU A 26 -9.17 -12.01 -13.47
CA LEU A 26 -8.53 -12.09 -12.17
C LEU A 26 -8.34 -13.55 -11.75
N GLY A 27 -7.17 -13.86 -11.17
CA GLY A 27 -6.94 -15.12 -10.47
C GLY A 27 -7.66 -15.11 -9.11
N VAL A 28 -8.17 -16.28 -8.70
CA VAL A 28 -8.72 -16.47 -7.36
C VAL A 28 -7.61 -17.00 -6.46
N ILE A 29 -7.32 -16.29 -5.37
CA ILE A 29 -6.37 -16.69 -4.34
C ILE A 29 -7.13 -17.46 -3.25
N ASP A 30 -6.70 -18.68 -2.94
CA ASP A 30 -7.20 -19.38 -1.75
C ASP A 30 -6.29 -19.05 -0.55
N GLU A 31 -6.74 -18.08 0.26
CA GLU A 31 -5.99 -17.61 1.44
C GLU A 31 -5.60 -18.75 2.40
N LYS A 32 -6.44 -19.78 2.55
CA LYS A 32 -6.18 -20.90 3.47
C LYS A 32 -5.19 -21.88 2.87
N GLN A 33 -5.37 -22.26 1.60
CA GLN A 33 -4.47 -23.19 0.93
C GLN A 33 -3.09 -22.57 0.71
N GLU A 34 -3.04 -21.28 0.39
CA GLU A 34 -1.80 -20.55 0.10
C GLU A 34 -1.16 -19.91 1.34
N GLN A 35 -1.82 -19.99 2.51
CA GLN A 35 -1.36 -19.39 3.77
C GLN A 35 -1.09 -17.88 3.63
N ILE A 36 -1.99 -17.22 2.91
CA ILE A 36 -1.97 -15.78 2.66
C ILE A 36 -2.95 -15.12 3.63
N LEU A 37 -2.51 -14.05 4.27
CA LEU A 37 -3.35 -13.14 5.02
C LEU A 37 -3.56 -11.91 4.15
N MET A 38 -4.80 -11.61 3.76
CA MET A 38 -5.12 -10.37 3.06
C MET A 38 -5.67 -9.32 4.03
N MET A 39 -5.24 -8.06 3.85
CA MET A 39 -5.78 -6.92 4.56
C MET A 39 -6.14 -5.80 3.59
N THR A 40 -7.42 -5.45 3.56
CA THR A 40 -7.92 -4.26 2.88
C THR A 40 -7.74 -3.04 3.78
N LEU A 41 -7.05 -2.01 3.29
CA LEU A 41 -6.58 -0.92 4.15
C LEU A 41 -7.69 0.01 4.66
N TYR A 42 -8.44 0.61 3.74
CA TYR A 42 -9.53 1.54 4.08
C TYR A 42 -10.44 1.72 2.88
N ASN A 43 -11.70 2.06 3.15
CA ASN A 43 -12.57 2.64 2.14
C ASN A 43 -12.12 4.11 1.90
N GLU A 44 -11.93 4.48 0.64
CA GLU A 44 -11.54 5.84 0.23
C GLU A 44 -12.55 6.91 0.69
N ASP A 45 -13.81 6.54 0.92
CA ASP A 45 -14.92 7.41 1.34
C ASP A 45 -14.75 8.08 2.72
N ILE A 46 -13.83 7.59 3.55
CA ILE A 46 -13.60 8.17 4.88
C ILE A 46 -12.88 9.51 4.71
N SER A 47 -13.28 10.57 5.41
CA SER A 47 -12.54 11.84 5.39
C SER A 47 -11.18 11.73 6.09
N ASN A 48 -10.19 12.55 5.69
CA ASN A 48 -8.85 12.52 6.30
C ASN A 48 -8.88 12.74 7.82
N SER A 49 -9.67 13.70 8.30
CA SER A 49 -9.79 13.97 9.74
C SER A 49 -10.36 12.77 10.50
N LYS A 50 -11.44 12.17 9.98
CA LYS A 50 -12.07 10.99 10.58
C LYS A 50 -11.11 9.79 10.57
N PHE A 51 -10.36 9.60 9.50
CA PHE A 51 -9.33 8.57 9.43
C PHE A 51 -8.33 8.70 10.58
N TRP A 52 -7.73 9.87 10.77
CA TRP A 52 -6.72 10.09 11.82
C TRP A 52 -7.31 9.99 13.23
N LEU A 53 -8.50 10.53 13.46
CA LEU A 53 -9.12 10.55 14.79
C LEU A 53 -9.66 9.19 15.23
N SER A 54 -10.24 8.40 14.32
CA SER A 54 -10.98 7.19 14.72
C SER A 54 -10.44 5.90 14.13
N ARG A 55 -9.80 5.91 12.95
CA ARG A 55 -9.39 4.67 12.27
C ARG A 55 -7.90 4.37 12.36
N PHE A 56 -7.05 5.39 12.45
CA PHE A 56 -5.60 5.22 12.36
C PHE A 56 -5.03 4.29 13.43
N LEU A 57 -5.29 4.55 14.72
CA LEU A 57 -4.73 3.73 15.81
C LEU A 57 -5.26 2.27 15.79
N PRO A 58 -6.58 2.00 15.65
CA PRO A 58 -7.07 0.64 15.51
C PRO A 58 -6.45 -0.09 14.31
N LEU A 59 -6.35 0.58 13.16
CA LEU A 59 -5.76 0.01 11.95
C LEU A 59 -4.28 -0.31 12.14
N LEU A 60 -3.53 0.57 12.79
CA LEU A 60 -2.12 0.36 13.09
C LEU A 60 -1.91 -0.84 14.01
N LYS A 61 -2.78 -1.01 15.02
CA LYS A 61 -2.76 -2.19 15.90
C LYS A 61 -3.08 -3.48 15.12
N GLU A 62 -4.04 -3.44 14.21
CA GLU A 62 -4.42 -4.56 13.35
C GLU A 62 -3.25 -5.00 12.47
N ILE A 63 -2.59 -4.04 11.79
CA ILE A 63 -1.40 -4.28 10.97
C ILE A 63 -0.28 -4.88 11.81
N TYR A 64 0.01 -4.31 12.97
CA TYR A 64 1.03 -4.84 13.87
C TYR A 64 0.79 -6.32 14.22
N GLN A 65 -0.46 -6.70 14.52
CA GLN A 65 -0.81 -8.09 14.83
C GLN A 65 -0.66 -9.01 13.61
N LEU A 66 -1.04 -8.55 12.43
CA LEU A 66 -0.89 -9.32 11.18
C LEU A 66 0.58 -9.51 10.80
N VAL A 67 1.39 -8.44 10.89
CA VAL A 67 2.83 -8.50 10.64
C VAL A 67 3.51 -9.46 11.61
N LYS A 68 3.16 -9.42 12.90
CA LYS A 68 3.71 -10.32 13.92
C LYS A 68 3.47 -11.80 13.58
N ARG A 69 2.33 -12.12 12.96
CA ARG A 69 1.92 -13.50 12.58
C ARG A 69 2.45 -13.95 11.22
N SER A 70 3.10 -13.06 10.48
CA SER A 70 3.57 -13.28 9.12
C SER A 70 5.09 -13.44 9.08
N ASP A 71 5.59 -14.15 8.08
CA ASP A 71 7.01 -14.35 7.84
C ASP A 71 7.52 -13.45 6.72
N LEU A 72 6.62 -13.09 5.79
CA LEU A 72 6.85 -12.20 4.66
C LEU A 72 5.74 -11.16 4.61
N ILE A 73 6.13 -9.89 4.46
CA ILE A 73 5.21 -8.77 4.29
C ILE A 73 5.33 -8.31 2.85
N HIS A 74 4.23 -8.33 2.13
CA HIS A 74 4.10 -7.85 0.77
C HIS A 74 3.14 -6.68 0.74
N SER A 75 3.66 -5.49 0.43
CA SER A 75 2.89 -4.26 0.44
C SER A 75 3.24 -3.41 -0.77
N HIS A 76 2.30 -2.59 -1.20
CA HIS A 76 2.64 -1.54 -2.17
C HIS A 76 3.52 -0.50 -1.48
N TYR A 77 4.24 0.28 -2.27
CA TYR A 77 4.79 1.53 -1.74
C TYR A 77 3.63 2.47 -1.35
N CYS A 78 3.89 3.40 -0.44
CA CYS A 78 2.87 4.33 0.05
C CYS A 78 2.55 5.38 -1.02
N HIS A 79 1.51 5.14 -1.83
CA HIS A 79 1.01 6.11 -2.81
C HIS A 79 0.34 7.31 -2.10
N ASN A 80 -0.45 7.05 -1.06
CA ASN A 80 -1.23 8.06 -0.34
C ASN A 80 -0.49 8.58 0.92
N LEU A 81 0.24 9.68 0.78
CA LEU A 81 0.96 10.29 1.91
C LEU A 81 0.04 10.80 3.04
N THR A 82 -1.25 11.05 2.76
CA THR A 82 -2.19 11.47 3.81
C THR A 82 -2.63 10.33 4.71
N ARG A 83 -2.44 9.08 4.27
CA ARG A 83 -2.79 7.85 4.98
C ARG A 83 -1.72 6.79 4.72
N PRO A 84 -0.51 6.95 5.28
CA PRO A 84 0.66 6.18 4.87
C PRO A 84 0.68 4.77 5.49
N ILE A 85 -0.35 3.99 5.25
CA ILE A 85 -0.57 2.72 5.95
C ILE A 85 0.35 1.61 5.43
N GLU A 86 0.59 1.61 4.13
CA GLU A 86 1.54 0.70 3.48
C GLU A 86 2.94 0.88 4.08
N PHE A 87 3.35 2.13 4.32
CA PHE A 87 4.61 2.46 4.98
C PHE A 87 4.72 1.80 6.36
N PHE A 88 3.68 1.92 7.20
CA PHE A 88 3.70 1.32 8.54
C PHE A 88 3.81 -0.21 8.50
N SER A 89 3.20 -0.87 7.52
CA SER A 89 3.29 -2.31 7.39
C SER A 89 4.71 -2.80 7.07
N LEU A 90 5.38 -2.13 6.14
CA LEU A 90 6.77 -2.41 5.77
C LEU A 90 7.72 -2.05 6.91
N ALA A 91 7.50 -0.91 7.57
CA ALA A 91 8.29 -0.49 8.73
C ALA A 91 8.17 -1.49 9.90
N PHE A 92 6.96 -1.98 10.20
CA PHE A 92 6.79 -3.03 11.22
C PHE A 92 7.46 -4.34 10.80
N GLY A 93 7.37 -4.73 9.53
CA GLY A 93 8.07 -5.90 9.01
C GLY A 93 9.58 -5.79 9.23
N ALA A 94 10.19 -4.68 8.79
CA ALA A 94 11.61 -4.40 8.96
C ALA A 94 12.02 -4.35 10.44
N PHE A 95 11.26 -3.64 11.28
CA PHE A 95 11.53 -3.55 12.71
C PHE A 95 11.47 -4.91 13.43
N MET A 96 10.58 -5.80 13.01
CA MET A 96 10.47 -7.16 13.55
C MET A 96 11.44 -8.17 12.92
N GLY A 97 12.35 -7.72 12.03
CA GLY A 97 13.31 -8.59 11.34
C GLY A 97 12.64 -9.57 10.35
N LYS A 98 11.46 -9.23 9.83
CA LYS A 98 10.72 -10.03 8.85
C LYS A 98 11.19 -9.69 7.43
N LYS A 99 10.97 -10.61 6.48
CA LYS A 99 11.21 -10.31 5.06
C LYS A 99 10.14 -9.34 4.58
N THR A 100 10.54 -8.31 3.86
CA THR A 100 9.63 -7.30 3.29
C THR A 100 9.81 -7.21 1.78
N ILE A 101 8.70 -7.08 1.06
CA ILE A 101 8.68 -6.80 -0.38
C ILE A 101 7.80 -5.57 -0.57
N SER A 102 8.40 -4.51 -1.12
CA SER A 102 7.68 -3.32 -1.57
C SER A 102 7.47 -3.42 -3.07
N VAL A 103 6.22 -3.38 -3.51
CA VAL A 103 5.86 -3.35 -4.94
C VAL A 103 5.58 -1.93 -5.36
N THR A 104 6.18 -1.54 -6.48
CA THR A 104 5.99 -0.21 -7.05
C THR A 104 5.77 -0.36 -8.54
N ASP A 105 4.72 0.30 -9.01
CA ASP A 105 4.43 0.35 -10.43
C ASP A 105 5.54 1.11 -11.17
N ILE A 106 5.93 0.57 -12.31
CA ILE A 106 6.97 1.12 -13.17
C ILE A 106 6.58 2.49 -13.74
N ASP A 107 5.27 2.72 -13.88
CA ASP A 107 4.68 3.91 -14.49
C ASP A 107 4.78 5.15 -13.60
N LEU A 108 5.09 4.97 -12.32
CA LEU A 108 5.20 6.07 -11.36
C LEU A 108 6.42 6.96 -11.58
N ARG A 109 7.38 6.52 -12.40
CA ARG A 109 8.66 7.21 -12.60
C ARG A 109 8.54 8.57 -13.31
N ARG A 110 7.38 8.87 -13.91
CA ARG A 110 7.10 10.18 -14.57
C ARG A 110 5.65 10.65 -14.40
N ASP A 111 4.95 10.15 -13.40
CA ASP A 111 3.51 10.37 -13.28
C ASP A 111 3.14 11.87 -13.14
N ALA A 112 3.93 12.63 -12.39
CA ALA A 112 3.76 14.07 -12.27
C ALA A 112 3.94 14.81 -13.60
N GLU A 113 4.98 14.47 -14.35
CA GLU A 113 5.27 15.08 -15.65
C GLU A 113 4.18 14.73 -16.68
N MET A 114 3.79 13.45 -16.74
CA MET A 114 2.73 12.98 -17.63
C MET A 114 1.40 13.67 -17.33
N ASN A 115 0.95 13.72 -16.07
CA ASN A 115 -0.32 14.35 -15.72
C ASN A 115 -0.33 15.86 -15.95
N PHE A 116 0.83 16.52 -15.79
CA PHE A 116 0.98 17.94 -16.12
C PHE A 116 0.90 18.18 -17.64
N GLN A 117 1.63 17.39 -18.44
CA GLN A 117 1.60 17.48 -19.91
C GLN A 117 0.21 17.21 -20.49
N LEU A 118 -0.51 16.23 -19.92
CA LEU A 118 -1.89 15.90 -20.29
C LEU A 118 -2.92 16.92 -19.76
N LYS A 119 -2.48 17.99 -19.07
CA LYS A 119 -3.33 19.02 -18.45
C LYS A 119 -4.35 18.46 -17.43
N LYS A 120 -4.11 17.25 -16.92
CA LYS A 120 -4.90 16.67 -15.82
C LYS A 120 -4.59 17.39 -14.51
N TRP A 121 -3.36 17.87 -14.35
CA TRP A 121 -2.89 18.53 -13.13
C TRP A 121 -2.55 19.99 -13.35
N SER A 122 -2.84 20.80 -12.34
CA SER A 122 -2.38 22.19 -12.26
C SER A 122 -0.86 22.25 -12.01
N LEU A 123 -0.23 23.39 -12.31
CA LEU A 123 1.17 23.64 -11.96
C LEU A 123 1.42 23.47 -10.45
N LYS A 124 0.46 23.84 -9.61
CA LYS A 124 0.53 23.64 -8.16
C LYS A 124 0.63 22.16 -7.81
N SER A 125 -0.26 21.33 -8.37
CA SER A 125 -0.26 19.88 -8.13
C SER A 125 1.05 19.24 -8.62
N TYR A 126 1.54 19.68 -9.79
CA TYR A 126 2.83 19.25 -10.32
C TYR A 126 3.99 19.55 -9.37
N MET A 127 4.09 20.79 -8.90
CA MET A 127 5.17 21.20 -7.99
C MET A 127 5.08 20.49 -6.63
N ILE A 128 3.87 20.33 -6.09
CA ILE A 128 3.68 19.55 -4.85
C ILE A 128 4.16 18.12 -5.05
N CYS A 129 3.80 17.48 -6.16
CA CYS A 129 4.23 16.12 -6.42
C CYS A 129 5.76 16.03 -6.53
N LYS A 130 6.34 16.88 -7.38
CA LYS A 130 7.78 16.87 -7.67
C LYS A 130 8.68 17.26 -6.49
N CYS A 131 8.23 18.20 -5.65
CA CYS A 131 9.04 18.72 -4.55
C CYS A 131 8.75 18.07 -3.20
N ILE A 132 7.60 17.41 -3.03
CA ILE A 132 7.20 16.80 -1.75
C ILE A 132 7.01 15.30 -1.90
N TYR A 133 6.15 14.86 -2.83
CA TYR A 133 5.81 13.45 -2.95
C TYR A 133 6.99 12.63 -3.48
N ASP A 134 7.63 13.07 -4.56
CA ASP A 134 8.72 12.32 -5.20
C ASP A 134 9.94 12.14 -4.27
N PRO A 135 10.41 13.17 -3.52
CA PRO A 135 11.47 12.98 -2.55
C PRO A 135 11.08 12.02 -1.41
N ILE A 136 9.86 12.13 -0.87
CA ILE A 136 9.38 11.22 0.20
C ILE A 136 9.31 9.79 -0.32
N ARG A 137 8.75 9.58 -1.52
CA ARG A 137 8.69 8.26 -2.17
C ARG A 137 10.09 7.70 -2.43
N SER A 138 11.02 8.52 -2.89
CA SER A 138 12.42 8.13 -3.11
C SER A 138 13.10 7.68 -1.81
N LEU A 139 12.85 8.40 -0.71
CA LEU A 139 13.33 7.99 0.61
C LEU A 139 12.72 6.66 1.05
N GLN A 140 11.42 6.46 0.85
CA GLN A 140 10.78 5.17 1.17
C GLN A 140 11.42 4.01 0.43
N HIS A 141 11.72 4.17 -0.86
CA HIS A 141 12.45 3.16 -1.63
C HIS A 141 13.82 2.86 -1.05
N TRP A 142 14.56 3.90 -0.64
CA TRP A 142 15.90 3.72 -0.11
C TRP A 142 15.92 3.04 1.27
N PHE A 143 14.88 3.22 2.09
CA PHE A 143 14.80 2.62 3.42
C PHE A 143 14.13 1.24 3.46
N MET A 144 13.34 0.87 2.43
CA MET A 144 12.49 -0.34 2.45
C MET A 144 12.89 -1.40 1.43
N VAL A 145 13.90 -1.14 0.60
CA VAL A 145 14.55 -2.10 -0.31
C VAL A 145 15.96 -2.36 0.19
#